data_AF-A0A938NZY5-F1
#
_entry.id   AF-A0A938NZY5-F1
#
_cell.length_a   1.000
_cell.length_b   1.000
_cell.length_c   1.000
_cell.angle_alpha   90.00
_cell.angle_beta   90.00
_cell.angle_gamma   90.00
#
_symmetry.space_group_name_H-M   'P 1'
#
loop_
_entity.id
_entity.type
_entity.pdbx_description
1 polymer ?
#
loop_
_entity_poly.entity_id
_entity_poly.type
_entity_poly.pdbx_seq_one_letter_code
_entity_poly.pdbx_strand_id
1 'polypeptide(L)'
;MKEYTLLAVLGAVAAVALDLLLRTYLVRQLRFWIFWGVMGFMTFIINGYLTWRPIVEYGESFCLGVRIFTIPVEDFLFGFALITSNIVLWEYFTRRFCVPERPGQAGSKR
;
A
#
# COMPACT_ATOMS: atom_id res chain seq x y z
N MET A 1 -12.71 9.80 -18.98
CA MET A 1 -11.55 10.62 -18.55
C MET A 1 -10.66 9.72 -17.72
N LYS A 2 -9.33 9.85 -17.81
CA LYS A 2 -8.36 8.97 -17.10
C LYS A 2 -8.18 9.37 -15.62
N GLU A 3 -9.30 9.66 -14.95
CA GLU A 3 -9.32 10.16 -13.57
C GLU A 3 -8.78 9.12 -12.59
N TYR A 4 -9.08 7.84 -12.83
CA TYR A 4 -8.63 6.75 -11.98
C TYR A 4 -7.09 6.64 -11.95
N THR A 5 -6.46 6.65 -13.11
CA THR A 5 -4.99 6.66 -13.23
C THR A 5 -4.39 7.88 -12.55
N LEU A 6 -4.98 9.06 -12.77
CA LEU A 6 -4.48 10.29 -12.17
C LEU A 6 -4.51 10.20 -10.63
N LEU A 7 -5.62 9.72 -10.06
CA LEU A 7 -5.76 9.53 -8.63
C LEU A 7 -4.80 8.47 -8.08
N ALA A 8 -4.58 7.36 -8.80
CA ALA A 8 -3.62 6.33 -8.39
C ALA A 8 -2.18 6.87 -8.34
N VAL A 9 -1.77 7.61 -9.37
CA VAL A 9 -0.43 8.23 -9.42
C VAL A 9 -0.29 9.29 -8.33
N LEU A 10 -1.26 10.19 -8.20
CA LEU A 10 -1.26 11.22 -7.16
C LEU A 10 -1.23 10.61 -5.77
N GLY A 11 -2.00 9.54 -5.53
CA GLY A 11 -2.01 8.80 -4.28
C GLY A 11 -0.65 8.18 -3.96
N ALA A 12 0.01 7.56 -4.94
CA ALA A 12 1.33 6.96 -4.74
C ALA A 12 2.38 8.03 -4.42
N VAL A 13 2.39 9.15 -5.16
CA VAL A 13 3.27 10.29 -4.90
C VAL A 13 2.99 10.89 -3.53
N ALA A 14 1.72 11.08 -3.17
CA ALA A 14 1.32 11.60 -1.86
C ALA A 14 1.76 10.67 -0.72
N ALA A 15 1.68 9.35 -0.88
CA ALA A 15 2.12 8.39 0.12
C ALA A 15 3.64 8.44 0.34
N VAL A 16 4.43 8.56 -0.73
CA VAL A 16 5.90 8.76 -0.63
C VAL A 16 6.22 10.11 0.01
N ALA A 17 5.51 11.17 -0.39
CA ALA A 17 5.67 12.49 0.21
C ALA A 17 5.35 12.48 1.72
N LEU A 18 4.31 11.74 2.13
CA LEU A 18 3.95 11.51 3.53
C LEU A 18 5.08 10.79 4.30
N ASP A 19 5.65 9.74 3.73
CA ASP A 19 6.78 9.00 4.34
C ASP A 19 8.00 9.91 4.59
N LEU A 20 8.30 10.77 3.61
CA LEU A 20 9.40 11.73 3.71
C LEU A 20 9.09 12.86 4.70
N LEU A 21 7.86 13.38 4.70
CA LEU A 21 7.43 14.48 5.57
C LEU A 21 7.41 14.05 7.04
N LEU A 22 6.90 12.86 7.32
CA LEU A 22 6.85 12.29 8.68
C LEU A 22 8.15 11.61 9.11
N ARG A 23 9.17 11.59 8.22
CA ARG A 23 10.50 11.03 8.48
C ARG A 23 10.46 9.58 8.98
N THR A 24 9.50 8.80 8.49
CA THR A 24 9.41 7.36 8.78
C THR A 24 10.42 6.56 7.97
N TYR A 25 10.83 7.07 6.80
CA TYR A 25 11.82 6.50 5.87
C TYR A 25 11.55 5.04 5.52
N LEU A 26 10.28 4.66 5.44
CA LEU A 26 9.84 3.29 5.24
C LEU A 26 10.22 2.78 3.86
N VAL A 27 10.06 3.63 2.83
CA VAL A 27 10.37 3.28 1.43
C VAL A 27 11.86 3.06 1.17
N ARG A 28 12.73 3.46 2.12
CA ARG A 28 14.18 3.23 2.03
C ARG A 28 14.60 1.88 2.63
N GLN A 29 13.68 1.17 3.28
CA GLN A 29 13.98 -0.08 3.97
C GLN A 29 13.72 -1.28 3.07
N LEU A 30 14.67 -2.22 2.99
CA LEU A 30 14.50 -3.46 2.22
C LEU A 30 13.31 -4.29 2.73
N ARG A 31 13.08 -4.30 4.05
CA ARG A 31 11.97 -5.02 4.68
C ARG A 31 10.60 -4.57 4.14
N PHE A 32 10.44 -3.27 3.91
CA PHE A 32 9.24 -2.71 3.31
C PHE A 32 9.03 -3.23 1.89
N TRP A 33 10.08 -3.28 1.07
CA TRP A 33 9.98 -3.81 -0.29
C TRP A 33 9.72 -5.32 -0.35
N ILE A 34 10.26 -6.11 0.58
CA ILE A 34 9.92 -7.53 0.71
C ILE A 34 8.43 -7.68 1.05
N PHE A 35 7.95 -6.94 2.04
CA PHE A 35 6.54 -6.94 2.43
C PHE A 35 5.64 -6.50 1.27
N TRP A 36 5.99 -5.41 0.59
CA TRP A 36 5.24 -4.92 -0.55
C TRP A 36 5.25 -5.91 -1.72
N GLY A 37 6.36 -6.61 -1.95
CA GLY A 37 6.43 -7.69 -2.94
C GLY A 37 5.45 -8.83 -2.66
N VAL A 38 5.34 -9.26 -1.39
CA VAL A 38 4.34 -10.26 -0.97
C VAL A 38 2.92 -9.73 -1.18
N MET A 39 2.64 -8.49 -0.77
CA MET A 39 1.33 -7.86 -0.96
C MET A 39 0.97 -7.71 -2.43
N GLY A 40 1.90 -7.24 -3.26
CA GLY A 40 1.72 -7.10 -4.71
C GLY A 40 1.47 -8.45 -5.40
N PHE A 41 2.14 -9.52 -4.95
CA PHE A 41 1.86 -10.87 -5.43
C PHE A 41 0.45 -11.34 -5.05
N MET A 42 0.02 -11.10 -3.82
CA MET A 42 -1.36 -11.39 -3.41
C MET A 42 -2.39 -10.56 -4.19
N THR A 43 -2.13 -9.27 -4.40
CA THR A 43 -2.95 -8.40 -5.24
C THR A 43 -3.07 -8.94 -6.65
N PHE A 44 -1.95 -9.40 -7.24
CA PHE A 44 -1.96 -10.00 -8.57
C PHE A 44 -2.85 -11.26 -8.63
N ILE A 45 -2.74 -12.17 -7.65
CA ILE A 45 -3.57 -13.39 -7.63
C ILE A 45 -5.06 -13.04 -7.45
N ILE A 46 -5.38 -12.22 -6.45
CA ILE A 46 -6.77 -11.93 -6.08
C ILE A 46 -7.45 -11.11 -7.18
N ASN A 47 -6.85 -9.99 -7.58
CA ASN A 47 -7.45 -9.14 -8.62
C ASN A 47 -7.47 -9.87 -9.96
N GLY A 48 -6.42 -10.64 -10.28
CA GLY A 48 -6.40 -11.46 -11.50
C GLY A 48 -7.55 -12.45 -11.56
N TYR A 49 -7.83 -13.12 -10.44
CA TYR A 49 -8.96 -14.03 -10.31
C TYR A 49 -10.32 -13.31 -10.40
N LEU A 50 -10.48 -12.17 -9.71
CA LEU A 50 -11.74 -11.42 -9.70
C LEU A 50 -12.09 -10.86 -11.09
N THR A 51 -11.10 -10.33 -11.80
CA THR A 51 -11.30 -9.82 -13.17
C THR A 51 -11.49 -10.96 -14.18
N TRP A 52 -10.90 -12.13 -13.94
CA TRP A 52 -11.17 -13.32 -14.77
C TRP A 52 -12.60 -13.84 -14.63
N ARG A 53 -13.23 -13.66 -13.47
CA ARG A 53 -14.59 -14.17 -13.15
C ARG A 53 -15.72 -13.18 -13.46
N PRO A 54 -15.50 -12.24 -14.39
CA PRO A 54 -16.15 -10.91 -14.48
C PRO A 54 -16.86 -10.40 -13.21
N ILE A 55 -16.26 -10.62 -12.03
CA ILE A 55 -16.85 -10.12 -10.77
C ILE A 55 -16.57 -8.62 -10.65
N VAL A 56 -15.38 -8.19 -11.12
CA VAL A 56 -14.95 -6.80 -11.15
C VAL A 56 -14.58 -6.45 -12.58
N GLU A 57 -15.35 -5.54 -13.18
CA GLU A 57 -15.11 -5.04 -14.52
C GLU A 57 -14.66 -3.58 -14.47
N TYR A 58 -13.55 -3.29 -15.16
CA TYR A 58 -13.02 -1.94 -15.27
C TYR A 58 -13.45 -1.33 -16.60
N GLY A 59 -14.17 -0.22 -16.55
CA GLY A 59 -14.57 0.53 -17.76
C GLY A 59 -13.35 1.01 -18.54
N GLU A 60 -13.28 0.65 -19.83
CA GLU A 60 -12.14 0.97 -20.72
C GLU A 60 -11.87 2.46 -20.87
N SER A 61 -12.89 3.31 -20.64
CA SER A 61 -12.83 4.76 -20.73
C SER A 61 -12.19 5.47 -19.52
N PHE A 62 -11.86 4.73 -18.46
CA PHE A 62 -11.33 5.28 -17.20
C PHE A 62 -9.88 4.87 -16.88
N CYS A 63 -9.38 3.79 -17.48
CA CYS A 63 -8.00 3.32 -17.27
C CYS A 63 -7.08 3.74 -18.44
N LEU A 64 -5.76 3.71 -18.24
CA LEU A 64 -4.78 3.97 -19.30
C LEU A 64 -4.83 2.94 -20.45
N GLY A 65 -5.50 1.81 -20.24
CA GLY A 65 -5.54 0.67 -21.16
C GLY A 65 -4.34 -0.27 -21.01
N VAL A 66 -3.41 0.02 -20.09
CA VAL A 66 -2.26 -0.84 -19.79
C VAL A 66 -2.66 -1.87 -18.74
N ARG A 67 -2.79 -3.13 -19.16
CA ARG A 67 -3.15 -4.25 -18.29
C ARG A 67 -2.00 -5.25 -18.20
N ILE A 68 -1.75 -5.75 -17.00
CA ILE A 68 -0.92 -6.93 -16.77
C ILE A 68 -1.89 -8.12 -16.66
N PHE A 69 -1.89 -8.97 -17.68
CA PHE A 69 -2.88 -10.03 -17.85
C PHE A 69 -4.30 -9.46 -17.93
N THR A 70 -5.11 -9.60 -16.88
CA THR A 70 -6.48 -9.05 -16.80
C THR A 70 -6.54 -7.75 -15.99
N ILE A 71 -5.49 -7.41 -15.24
CA ILE A 71 -5.51 -6.40 -14.17
C ILE A 71 -4.93 -5.07 -14.68
N PRO A 72 -5.60 -3.92 -14.45
CA PRO A 72 -5.01 -2.60 -14.67
C PRO A 72 -3.72 -2.41 -13.87
N VAL A 73 -2.67 -1.84 -14.48
CA VAL A 73 -1.42 -1.55 -13.77
C VAL A 73 -1.63 -0.54 -12.62
N GLU A 74 -2.67 0.29 -12.74
CA GLU A 74 -3.05 1.29 -11.75
C GLU A 74 -3.48 0.69 -10.40
N ASP A 75 -4.00 -0.53 -10.37
CA ASP A 75 -4.37 -1.20 -9.11
C ASP A 75 -3.15 -1.40 -8.20
N PHE A 76 -1.98 -1.66 -8.79
CA PHE A 76 -0.73 -1.79 -8.03
C PHE A 76 -0.28 -0.46 -7.43
N LEU A 77 -0.46 0.64 -8.17
CA LEU A 77 -0.17 1.99 -7.68
C LEU A 77 -1.13 2.38 -6.56
N PHE A 78 -2.41 2.08 -6.73
CA PHE A 78 -3.42 2.33 -5.71
C PHE A 78 -3.15 1.50 -4.45
N GLY A 79 -2.88 0.20 -4.60
CA GLY A 79 -2.50 -0.68 -3.49
C GLY A 79 -1.24 -0.20 -2.77
N PHE A 80 -0.22 0.22 -3.53
CA PHE A 80 0.99 0.83 -2.96
C PHE A 80 0.66 2.09 -2.15
N ALA A 81 -0.13 3.02 -2.69
CA ALA A 81 -0.51 4.25 -2.02
C ALA A 81 -1.24 3.98 -0.69
N LEU A 82 -2.22 3.07 -0.71
CA LEU A 82 -3.04 2.71 0.44
C LEU A 82 -2.21 2.05 1.55
N ILE A 83 -1.40 1.07 1.20
CA ILE A 83 -0.56 0.33 2.15
C ILE A 83 0.51 1.24 2.76
N THR A 84 1.22 1.98 1.90
CA THR A 84 2.32 2.85 2.34
C THR A 84 1.81 3.93 3.27
N SER A 85 0.72 4.62 2.91
CA SER A 85 0.14 5.68 3.74
C SER A 85 -0.33 5.15 5.10
N ASN A 86 -0.96 3.96 5.15
CA ASN A 86 -1.37 3.35 6.42
C ASN A 86 -0.18 3.05 7.33
N ILE A 87 0.88 2.42 6.81
CA ILE A 87 2.02 2.06 7.65
C ILE A 87 2.78 3.31 8.10
N VAL A 88 2.91 4.31 7.23
CA VAL A 88 3.52 5.60 7.58
C VAL A 88 2.77 6.29 8.71
N LEU A 89 1.44 6.37 8.61
CA LEU A 89 0.61 6.95 9.67
C LEU A 89 0.70 6.14 10.96
N TRP A 90 0.64 4.81 10.86
CA TRP A 90 0.80 3.91 12.00
C TRP A 90 2.14 4.15 12.72
N GLU A 91 3.26 4.08 12.00
CA GLU A 91 4.59 4.33 12.55
C GLU A 91 4.70 5.71 13.21
N TYR A 92 4.17 6.75 12.56
CA TYR A 92 4.19 8.10 13.10
C TYR A 92 3.42 8.18 14.43
N PHE A 93 2.22 7.61 14.50
CA PHE A 93 1.41 7.63 15.71
C PHE A 93 1.98 6.74 16.81
N THR A 94 2.51 5.57 16.48
CA THR A 94 3.18 4.68 17.45
C THR A 94 4.39 5.37 18.07
N ARG A 95 5.22 6.04 17.28
CA ARG A 95 6.39 6.80 17.81
C ARG A 95 6.00 7.98 18.70
N ARG A 96 4.81 8.57 18.46
CA ARG A 96 4.36 9.79 19.17
C ARG A 96 3.53 9.50 20.41
N PHE A 97 2.78 8.41 20.43
CA PHE A 97 1.80 8.13 21.48
C PHE A 97 2.06 6.84 22.25
N CYS A 98 2.87 5.91 21.73
CA CYS A 98 3.19 4.69 22.45
C CYS A 98 4.38 4.94 23.39
N VAL A 99 4.14 4.86 24.70
CA VAL A 99 5.21 4.83 25.70
C VAL A 99 5.94 3.49 25.52
N PRO A 100 7.26 3.45 25.30
CA PRO A 100 7.97 2.19 25.17
C PRO A 100 7.75 1.36 26.44
N GLU A 101 7.26 0.12 26.28
CA GLU A 101 7.21 -0.81 27.40
C GLU A 101 8.63 -0.95 27.96
N ARG A 102 8.78 -0.70 29.27
CA ARG A 102 10.07 -0.89 29.93
C ARG A 102 10.42 -2.38 29.84
N PRO A 103 11.59 -2.76 29.30
CA PRO A 103 12.03 -4.15 29.29
C PRO A 103 12.19 -4.61 30.75
N GLY A 104 11.20 -5.31 31.29
CA GLY A 104 11.17 -5.77 32.69
C GLY A 104 9.79 -6.10 33.27
N GLN A 105 8.67 -5.72 32.65
CA GLN A 105 7.33 -6.02 33.20
C GLN A 105 6.64 -7.28 32.66
N ALA A 106 7.24 -8.00 31.71
CA ALA A 106 6.67 -9.24 31.16
C ALA A 106 6.79 -10.47 32.10
N GLY A 107 7.42 -10.33 33.27
CA GLY A 107 7.76 -11.46 34.15
C GLY A 107 6.91 -11.65 35.42
N SER A 108 5.85 -10.85 35.63
CA SER A 108 5.09 -10.91 36.90
C SER A 108 3.60 -11.08 36.66
N LYS A 109 3.20 -12.19 36.05
CA LYS A 109 1.92 -12.81 36.36
C LYS A 109 2.21 -14.25 36.82
N ARG A 110 2.35 -14.37 38.14
CA ARG A 110 2.14 -15.62 38.86
C ARG A 110 0.70 -16.07 38.70
#